data_AF-A0A2V9B4U6-F1
#
_entry.id   AF-A0A2V9B4U6-F1
#
_cell.length_a   1.000
_cell.length_b   1.000
_cell.length_c   1.000
_cell.angle_alpha   90.00
_cell.angle_beta   90.00
_cell.angle_gamma   90.00
#
_symmetry.space_group_name_H-M   'P 1'
#
loop_
_entity.id
_entity.type
_entity.pdbx_description
1 polymer ?
#
loop_
_entity_poly.entity_id
_entity_poly.type
_entity_poly.pdbx_seq_one_letter_code
_entity_poly.pdbx_strand_id
1 'polypeptide(L)'
;MECSRKRALLEEEVARARAEVTRQRAEIARLRAENRALVNSLLGTAGFPPVDFPEAPKPQPLPRLRKRSWHQIQAWKEAEAGSNEAPKL
;
A
#
# COMPACT_ATOMS: atom_id res chain seq x y z
N MET A 1 33.76 3.40 4.72
CA MET A 1 33.67 3.62 3.25
C MET A 1 32.72 2.65 2.54
N GLU A 2 32.75 1.34 2.81
CA GLU A 2 31.82 0.39 2.14
C GLU A 2 30.34 0.59 2.47
N CYS A 3 29.99 0.90 3.72
CA CYS A 3 28.60 1.14 4.11
C CYS A 3 27.97 2.33 3.37
N SER A 4 28.74 3.38 3.10
CA SER A 4 28.28 4.55 2.33
C SER A 4 28.03 4.19 0.86
N ARG A 5 28.90 3.36 0.26
CA ARG A 5 28.73 2.86 -1.11
C ARG A 5 27.50 1.97 -1.25
N LYS A 6 27.29 1.04 -0.31
CA LYS A 6 26.08 0.19 -0.28
C LYS A 6 24.80 1.02 -0.15
N ARG A 7 24.81 2.08 0.68
CA ARG A 7 23.67 3.00 0.81
C ARG A 7 23.35 3.72 -0.51
N ALA A 8 24.37 4.24 -1.19
CA ALA A 8 24.17 4.94 -2.47
C ALA A 8 23.57 4.03 -3.55
N LEU A 9 24.02 2.77 -3.65
CA LEU A 9 23.46 1.79 -4.58
C LEU A 9 21.98 1.50 -4.29
N LEU A 10 21.63 1.29 -3.01
CA LEU A 10 20.25 1.08 -2.59
C LEU A 10 19.35 2.29 -2.90
N GLU A 11 19.86 3.51 -2.71
CA GLU A 11 19.13 4.73 -3.04
C GLU A 11 18.86 4.85 -4.55
N GLU A 12 19.84 4.49 -5.39
CA GLU A 12 19.69 4.46 -6.85
C GLU A 12 18.69 3.39 -7.31
N GLU A 13 18.72 2.19 -6.72
CA GLU A 13 17.75 1.12 -6.98
C GLU A 13 16.33 1.55 -6.59
N VAL A 14 16.17 2.16 -5.41
CA VAL A 14 14.87 2.69 -4.96
C VAL A 14 14.39 3.81 -5.89
N ALA A 15 15.27 4.68 -6.37
CA ALA A 15 14.92 5.72 -7.33
C ALA A 15 14.45 5.12 -8.66
N ARG A 16 15.15 4.11 -9.20
CA ARG A 16 14.75 3.37 -10.39
C ARG A 16 13.40 2.68 -10.22
N ALA A 17 13.19 1.99 -9.10
CA ALA A 17 11.92 1.33 -8.79
C ALA A 17 10.76 2.33 -8.70
N ARG A 18 10.98 3.51 -8.11
CA ARG A 18 9.97 4.58 -8.03
C ARG A 18 9.62 5.14 -9.40
N ALA A 19 10.61 5.35 -10.26
CA ALA A 19 10.39 5.82 -11.63
C ALA A 19 9.57 4.78 -12.43
N GLU A 20 9.91 3.50 -12.31
CA GLU A 20 9.18 2.41 -12.96
C GLU A 20 7.72 2.33 -12.49
N VAL A 21 7.49 2.36 -11.18
CA VAL A 21 6.13 2.38 -10.61
C VAL A 21 5.35 3.59 -11.10
N THR A 22 5.98 4.75 -11.25
CA THR A 22 5.33 5.95 -11.77
C THR A 22 4.91 5.78 -13.24
N ARG A 23 5.81 5.22 -14.06
CA ARG A 23 5.51 4.90 -15.47
C ARG A 23 4.35 3.91 -15.59
N GLN A 24 4.39 2.82 -14.83
CA GLN A 24 3.34 1.81 -14.84
C GLN A 24 2.00 2.37 -14.39
N ARG A 25 1.98 3.22 -13.36
CA ARG A 25 0.75 3.89 -12.91
C ARG A 25 0.14 4.78 -13.99
N ALA A 26 0.97 5.52 -14.73
CA ALA A 26 0.49 6.33 -15.85
C ALA A 26 -0.11 5.47 -16.97
N GLU A 27 0.53 4.35 -17.32
CA GLU A 27 0.02 3.44 -18.34
C GLU A 27 -1.28 2.76 -17.90
N ILE A 28 -1.38 2.30 -16.65
CA ILE A 28 -2.61 1.75 -16.09
C ILE A 28 -3.75 2.77 -16.15
N ALA A 29 -3.47 4.04 -15.85
CA ALA A 29 -4.49 5.09 -15.93
C ALA A 29 -4.98 5.30 -17.37
N ARG A 30 -4.07 5.31 -18.35
CA ARG A 30 -4.42 5.39 -19.79
C ARG A 30 -5.27 4.20 -20.22
N LEU A 31 -4.83 2.98 -19.94
CA LEU A 31 -5.52 1.75 -20.31
C LEU A 31 -6.90 1.65 -19.66
N ARG A 32 -7.06 2.11 -18.41
CA ARG A 32 -8.37 2.16 -17.75
C ARG A 32 -9.31 3.18 -18.39
N ALA A 33 -8.81 4.32 -18.85
CA ALA A 33 -9.61 5.31 -19.57
C ALA A 33 -10.07 4.78 -20.94
N GLU A 34 -9.17 4.12 -21.66
CA GLU A 34 -9.49 3.47 -22.94
C GLU A 34 -10.51 2.34 -22.75
N ASN A 35 -10.33 1.49 -21.74
CA ASN A 35 -11.27 0.42 -21.42
C ASN A 35 -12.67 0.97 -21.10
N ARG A 36 -12.75 2.06 -20.32
CA ARG A 36 -14.03 2.76 -20.08
C ARG A 36 -14.68 3.23 -21.37
N ALA A 37 -13.92 3.83 -22.27
CA ALA A 37 -14.44 4.32 -23.54
C ALA A 37 -14.99 3.15 -24.40
N LEU A 38 -14.25 2.05 -24.48
CA LEU A 38 -14.68 0.85 -25.22
C LEU A 38 -15.93 0.21 -24.60
N VAL A 39 -15.96 0.04 -23.28
CA VAL A 39 -17.14 -0.49 -22.57
C VAL A 39 -18.36 0.38 -22.81
N ASN A 40 -18.22 1.70 -22.69
CA ASN A 40 -19.34 2.62 -22.92
C ASN A 40 -19.77 2.66 -24.39
N SER A 41 -18.86 2.45 -25.33
CA SER A 41 -19.22 2.25 -26.74
C SER A 41 -20.09 1.01 -26.93
N LEU A 42 -19.72 -0.11 -26.31
CA LEU A 42 -20.49 -1.36 -26.39
C LEU A 42 -21.87 -1.20 -25.72
N LEU A 43 -21.93 -0.59 -24.55
CA LEU A 43 -23.19 -0.32 -23.85
C LEU A 43 -24.12 0.57 -24.68
N GLY A 44 -23.57 1.61 -25.32
CA GLY A 44 -24.32 2.47 -26.23
C GLY A 44 -24.94 1.69 -27.40
N THR A 45 -24.20 0.75 -28.00
CA THR A 45 -24.75 -0.12 -29.07
C THR A 45 -25.83 -1.08 -28.56
N ALA A 46 -25.78 -1.45 -27.28
CA ALA A 46 -26.75 -2.32 -26.64
C ALA A 46 -27.94 -1.57 -26.00
N GLY A 47 -27.98 -0.23 -26.10
CA GLY A 47 -29.04 0.60 -25.52
C GLY A 47 -28.97 0.76 -23.99
N PHE A 48 -27.83 0.42 -23.38
CA PHE A 48 -27.59 0.58 -21.95
C PHE A 48 -26.91 1.92 -21.65
N PRO A 49 -27.20 2.55 -20.49
CA PRO A 49 -26.56 3.79 -20.10
C PRO A 49 -25.05 3.61 -19.87
N PRO A 50 -24.23 4.67 -20.03
CA PRO A 50 -22.80 4.62 -19.77
C PRO A 50 -22.53 4.39 -18.28
N VAL A 51 -21.43 3.69 -17.99
CA VAL A 51 -20.98 3.40 -16.63
C VAL A 51 -19.65 4.08 -16.35
N ASP A 52 -19.46 4.46 -15.09
CA ASP A 52 -18.18 4.94 -14.59
C ASP A 52 -17.63 3.95 -13.55
N PHE A 53 -16.35 3.64 -13.65
CA PHE A 53 -15.69 2.71 -12.73
C PHE A 53 -14.93 3.51 -11.68
N PRO A 54 -15.16 3.26 -10.38
CA PRO A 54 -14.47 3.98 -9.33
C PRO A 54 -12.96 3.76 -9.43
N GLU A 55 -12.20 4.84 -9.23
CA GLU A 55 -10.76 4.74 -9.15
C GLU A 55 -10.36 3.91 -7.93
N ALA A 56 -9.29 3.10 -8.07
CA ALA A 56 -8.81 2.29 -6.97
C ALA A 56 -8.51 3.19 -5.76
N PRO A 57 -8.98 2.83 -4.54
CA PRO A 57 -8.81 3.67 -3.38
C PRO A 57 -7.33 3.97 -3.16
N LYS A 58 -7.00 5.25 -2.95
CA LYS A 58 -5.63 5.66 -2.62
C LYS A 58 -5.20 4.91 -1.35
N PRO A 59 -3.95 4.42 -1.29
CA PRO A 59 -3.44 3.79 -0.08
C PRO A 59 -3.57 4.78 1.08
N GLN A 60 -4.37 4.42 2.08
CA GLN A 60 -4.56 5.28 3.25
C GLN A 60 -3.26 5.31 4.05
N PRO A 61 -2.81 6.50 4.48
CA PRO A 61 -1.63 6.58 5.34
C PRO A 61 -1.96 5.88 6.66
N LEU A 62 -1.21 4.83 6.97
CA LEU A 62 -1.31 4.19 8.28
C LEU A 62 -0.95 5.21 9.36
N PRO A 63 -1.68 5.26 10.49
CA PRO A 63 -1.30 6.11 11.60
C PRO A 63 0.13 5.78 12.01
N ARG A 64 0.93 6.82 12.32
CA ARG A 64 2.31 6.65 12.77
C ARG A 64 2.30 5.99 14.14
N LEU A 65 2.25 4.67 14.17
CA LEU A 65 2.31 3.90 15.40
C LEU A 65 3.73 4.04 15.97
N ARG A 66 3.83 4.44 17.23
CA ARG A 66 5.10 4.45 17.96
C ARG A 66 5.58 3.01 18.05
N LYS A 67 6.65 2.69 17.29
CA LYS A 67 7.26 1.37 17.34
C LYS A 67 7.77 1.12 18.76
N ARG A 68 7.14 0.19 19.48
CA ARG A 68 7.65 -0.28 20.77
C ARG A 68 8.90 -1.11 20.50
N SER A 69 9.92 -0.97 21.35
CA SER A 69 11.10 -1.84 21.27
C SER A 69 10.70 -3.28 21.59
N TRP A 70 11.49 -4.25 21.12
CA TRP A 70 11.25 -5.66 21.43
C TRP A 70 11.18 -5.91 22.94
N HIS A 71 12.04 -5.26 23.72
CA HIS A 71 12.02 -5.32 25.18
C HIS A 71 10.71 -4.80 25.78
N GLN A 72 10.15 -3.72 25.24
CA GLN A 72 8.84 -3.22 25.67
C GLN A 72 7.69 -4.16 25.30
N ILE A 73 7.79 -4.87 24.17
CA ILE A 73 6.81 -5.89 23.77
C ILE A 73 6.89 -7.10 24.71
N GLN A 74 8.09 -7.55 25.06
CA GLN A 74 8.33 -8.66 25.99
C GLN A 74 7.80 -8.34 27.39
N ALA A 75 8.19 -7.20 27.98
CA ALA A 75 7.74 -6.78 29.29
C ALA A 75 6.20 -6.65 29.38
N TRP A 76 5.56 -6.19 28.31
CA TRP A 76 4.10 -6.12 28.25
C TRP A 76 3.43 -7.50 28.21
N LYS A 77 4.00 -8.45 27.45
CA LYS A 77 3.49 -9.83 27.40
C LYS A 77 3.63 -10.55 28.74
N GLU A 78 4.75 -10.37 29.43
CA GLU A 78 4.98 -10.95 30.76
C GLU A 78 3.99 -10.39 31.80
N ALA A 79 3.70 -9.08 31.74
CA ALA A 79 2.72 -8.45 32.61
C ALA A 79 1.27 -8.93 32.33
N GLU A 80 0.89 -9.11 31.05
CA GLU A 80 -0.42 -9.69 30.70
C GLU A 80 -0.55 -11.15 31.14
N ALA A 81 0.51 -11.95 31.00
CA ALA A 81 0.53 -13.34 31.45
C ALA A 81 0.30 -13.44 32.96
N GLY A 82 0.99 -12.61 33.76
CA GLY A 82 0.80 -12.57 35.21
C GLY A 82 -0.60 -12.08 35.63
N SER A 83 -1.22 -11.21 34.83
CA SER A 83 -2.59 -10.75 35.11
C SER A 83 -3.67 -11.78 34.73
N ASN A 84 -3.39 -12.70 33.80
CA ASN A 84 -4.32 -13.76 33.39
C ASN A 84 -4.22 -15.01 34.29
N GLU A 85 -3.14 -15.14 35.05
CA GLU A 85 -2.95 -16.17 36.09
C GLU A 85 -3.40 -15.74 37.49
N ALA A 86 -3.76 -14.46 37.69
CA ALA A 86 -4.35 -14.01 38.95
C ALA A 86 -5.72 -14.70 39.14
N PRO A 87 -5.98 -15.36 40.29
CA PRO A 87 -7.26 -16.01 40.52
C PRO A 87 -8.35 -14.93 40.55
N LYS A 88 -9.36 -15.09 39.69
CA LYS A 88 -10.62 -14.35 39.85
C LYS A 88 -11.24 -14.84 41.16
N LEU A 89 -11.22 -13.97 42.18
CA LEU A 89 -11.97 -14.15 43.42
C LEU A 89 -13.47 -14.22 43.15
#